data_AF-X0UUH3-F1
#
_entry.id   AF-X0UUH3-F1
#
_cell.length_a   1.000
_cell.length_b   1.000
_cell.length_c   1.000
_cell.angle_alpha   90.00
_cell.angle_beta   90.00
_cell.angle_gamma   90.00
#
_symmetry.space_group_name_H-M   'P 1'
#
loop_
_entity.id
_entity.type
_entity.pdbx_description
1 polymer ?
#
loop_
_entity_poly.entity_id
_entity_poly.type
_entity_poly.pdbx_seq_one_letter_code
_entity_poly.pdbx_strand_id
1 'polypeptide(L)'
;PTLKEHFSRYTLEKVSGTTGTSPEMIVKIAKTYGATGQNGKSGTIMYAMGTTQHTVGTQNIRTYAMLQLLLGNMGVAGGGINALRGESNVQGSTDHAILFHIIPGYLKAPRSENQTLDQYLEAWTPMSKDPKSANWWQHTPKYMVSLLKAFWGDKAKKDNEFCYQYLPKVGANYSHISLFQAMYDGLTKGLICMGQNPAVGGPNAYKERKALQKLDWLVGVDLWETETAAFWDDPDVNSKEIKTEVFMLPAAASMEKEGSIKGEFQH
;
A
#
# COMPACT_ATOMS: atom_id res chain seq x y z
N PRO A 1 -19.78 -17.20 14.91
CA PRO A 1 -18.97 -17.88 15.95
C PRO A 1 -18.25 -16.83 16.79
N THR A 2 -18.15 -17.04 18.10
CA THR A 2 -17.34 -16.16 18.97
C THR A 2 -15.85 -16.27 18.64
N LEU A 3 -15.01 -15.34 19.11
CA LEU A 3 -13.56 -15.42 18.93
C LEU A 3 -13.00 -16.75 19.46
N LYS A 4 -13.39 -17.13 20.68
CA LYS A 4 -12.96 -18.38 21.33
C LYS A 4 -13.37 -19.62 20.52
N GLU A 5 -14.61 -19.65 20.04
CA GLU A 5 -15.13 -20.75 19.24
C GLU A 5 -14.38 -20.88 17.90
N HIS A 6 -14.13 -19.76 17.21
CA HIS A 6 -13.43 -19.74 15.93
C HIS A 6 -12.02 -20.35 16.02
N PHE A 7 -11.28 -20.01 17.09
CA PHE A 7 -9.90 -20.47 17.30
C PHE A 7 -9.80 -21.85 17.97
N SER A 8 -10.90 -22.43 18.46
CA SER A 8 -10.89 -23.76 19.09
C SER A 8 -10.37 -24.88 18.18
N ARG A 9 -10.49 -24.70 16.86
CA ARG A 9 -10.03 -25.64 15.83
C ARG A 9 -8.52 -25.66 15.62
N TYR A 10 -7.77 -24.70 16.18
CA TYR A 10 -6.32 -24.58 16.03
C TYR A 10 -5.61 -25.29 17.20
N THR A 11 -5.79 -26.60 17.27
CA THR A 11 -5.15 -27.45 18.29
C THR A 11 -3.64 -27.54 18.06
N LEU A 12 -2.89 -27.90 19.10
CA LEU A 12 -1.42 -28.05 19.02
C LEU A 12 -1.00 -29.02 17.90
N GLU A 13 -1.67 -30.16 17.80
CA GLU A 13 -1.45 -31.16 16.74
C GLU A 13 -1.68 -30.56 15.36
N LYS A 14 -2.81 -29.85 15.15
CA LYS A 14 -3.13 -29.25 13.85
C LYS A 14 -2.12 -28.16 13.46
N VAL A 15 -1.74 -27.31 14.41
CA VAL A 15 -0.76 -26.25 14.17
C VAL A 15 0.61 -26.85 13.85
N SER A 16 1.05 -27.85 14.61
CA SER A 16 2.32 -28.55 14.37
C SER A 16 2.33 -29.21 12.99
N GLY A 17 1.29 -29.98 12.65
CA GLY A 17 1.16 -30.64 11.35
C GLY A 17 1.10 -29.68 10.15
N THR A 18 0.53 -28.48 10.32
CA THR A 18 0.42 -27.49 9.24
C THR A 18 1.71 -26.67 9.07
N THR A 19 2.35 -26.28 10.18
CA THR A 19 3.50 -25.37 10.16
C THR A 19 4.85 -26.09 10.08
N GLY A 20 4.88 -27.39 10.39
CA GLY A 20 6.12 -28.15 10.56
C GLY A 20 6.89 -27.80 11.84
N THR A 21 6.37 -26.90 12.70
CA THR A 21 7.00 -26.55 13.97
C THR A 21 6.71 -27.61 15.02
N SER A 22 7.71 -28.03 15.80
CA SER A 22 7.51 -29.06 16.82
C SER A 22 6.51 -28.61 17.91
N PRO A 23 5.71 -29.53 18.49
CA PRO A 23 4.77 -29.18 19.56
C PRO A 23 5.43 -28.47 20.75
N GLU A 24 6.64 -28.90 21.12
CA GLU A 24 7.41 -28.33 22.24
C GLU A 24 7.79 -26.88 21.96
N MET A 25 8.21 -26.58 20.72
CA MET A 25 8.55 -25.23 20.32
C MET A 25 7.32 -24.32 20.28
N ILE A 26 6.19 -24.80 19.75
CA ILE A 26 4.92 -24.05 19.76
C ILE A 26 4.53 -23.68 21.19
N VAL A 27 4.57 -24.64 22.12
CA VAL A 27 4.25 -24.40 23.54
C VAL A 27 5.24 -23.41 24.16
N LYS A 28 6.53 -23.51 23.86
CA LYS A 28 7.56 -22.58 24.34
C LYS A 28 7.28 -21.16 23.85
N ILE A 29 6.99 -20.98 22.56
CA ILE A 29 6.66 -19.67 21.97
C ILE A 29 5.40 -19.10 22.61
N ALA A 30 4.33 -19.90 22.73
CA ALA A 30 3.06 -19.47 23.31
C ALA A 30 3.21 -19.05 24.78
N LYS A 31 3.97 -19.80 25.59
CA LYS A 31 4.25 -19.44 26.99
C LYS A 31 5.09 -18.17 27.09
N THR A 32 6.14 -18.06 26.28
CA THR A 32 7.07 -16.92 26.30
C THR A 32 6.35 -15.64 25.89
N TYR A 33 5.67 -15.65 24.74
CA TYR A 33 4.98 -14.47 24.25
C TYR A 33 3.72 -14.16 25.06
N GLY A 34 2.97 -15.19 25.50
CA GLY A 34 1.80 -15.02 26.35
C GLY A 34 2.10 -14.40 27.72
N ALA A 35 3.32 -14.60 28.25
CA ALA A 35 3.74 -13.95 29.49
C ALA A 35 3.80 -12.42 29.40
N THR A 36 3.81 -11.85 28.19
CA THR A 36 3.79 -10.39 27.98
C THR A 36 2.44 -9.75 28.32
N GLY A 37 1.36 -10.54 28.41
CA GLY A 37 0.05 -10.05 28.84
C GLY A 37 -0.09 -9.78 30.34
N GLN A 38 0.98 -9.99 31.12
CA GLN A 38 1.01 -9.64 32.54
C GLN A 38 1.25 -8.14 32.71
N ASN A 39 0.63 -7.54 33.72
CA ASN A 39 0.89 -6.15 34.09
C ASN A 39 2.39 -5.90 34.28
N GLY A 40 2.90 -4.81 33.70
CA GLY A 40 4.32 -4.45 33.77
C GLY A 40 5.23 -5.20 32.81
N LYS A 41 4.68 -6.03 31.91
CA LYS A 41 5.41 -6.61 30.77
C LYS A 41 4.84 -6.10 29.46
N SER A 42 5.62 -6.21 28.40
CA SER A 42 5.22 -5.87 27.04
C SER A 42 5.87 -6.82 26.05
N GLY A 43 5.19 -7.05 24.94
CA GLY A 43 5.71 -7.79 23.78
C GLY A 43 5.44 -7.01 22.51
N THR A 44 6.40 -7.02 21.58
CA THR A 44 6.25 -6.39 20.26
C THR A 44 6.35 -7.42 19.15
N ILE A 45 5.57 -7.22 18.08
CA ILE A 45 5.66 -8.01 16.85
C ILE A 45 6.31 -7.14 15.79
N MET A 46 7.45 -7.58 15.28
CA MET A 46 8.15 -6.95 14.16
C MET A 46 7.95 -7.79 12.91
N TYR A 47 7.45 -7.18 11.84
CA TYR A 47 7.24 -7.88 10.56
C TYR A 47 7.42 -6.92 9.37
N ALA A 48 7.73 -7.48 8.20
CA ALA A 48 7.85 -6.75 6.93
C ALA A 48 7.12 -7.53 5.81
N MET A 49 7.77 -7.75 4.66
CA MET A 49 7.13 -8.37 3.49
C MET A 49 6.74 -9.85 3.67
N GLY A 50 7.50 -10.61 4.47
CA GLY A 50 7.38 -12.07 4.55
C GLY A 50 5.99 -12.58 4.94
N THR A 51 5.18 -11.76 5.62
CA THR A 51 3.84 -12.12 6.10
C THR A 51 2.72 -11.45 5.30
N THR A 52 3.05 -10.50 4.42
CA THR A 52 2.07 -9.64 3.73
C THR A 52 1.81 -10.03 2.28
N GLN A 53 2.79 -10.61 1.57
CA GLN A 53 2.66 -10.95 0.14
C GLN A 53 2.04 -12.34 -0.09
N HIS A 54 0.87 -12.56 0.52
CA HIS A 54 0.09 -13.78 0.39
C HIS A 54 -1.35 -13.42 0.03
N THR A 55 -2.10 -14.34 -0.57
CA THR A 55 -3.54 -14.17 -0.83
C THR A 55 -4.33 -13.88 0.45
N VAL A 56 -3.81 -14.30 1.61
CA VAL A 56 -4.35 -14.07 2.95
C VAL A 56 -3.48 -13.13 3.81
N GLY A 57 -2.58 -12.35 3.21
CA GLY A 57 -1.64 -11.48 3.94
C GLY A 57 -2.31 -10.53 4.94
N THR A 58 -3.44 -9.92 4.55
CA THR A 58 -4.24 -9.09 5.47
C THR A 58 -4.73 -9.87 6.69
N GLN A 59 -5.07 -11.16 6.53
CA GLN A 59 -5.50 -12.00 7.64
C GLN A 59 -4.33 -12.35 8.57
N ASN A 60 -3.13 -12.58 8.02
CA ASN A 60 -1.93 -12.78 8.84
C ASN A 60 -1.69 -11.58 9.78
N ILE A 61 -1.82 -10.35 9.28
CA ILE A 61 -1.60 -9.17 10.11
C ILE A 61 -2.75 -8.95 11.09
N ARG A 62 -3.99 -9.30 10.71
CA ARG A 62 -5.13 -9.27 11.64
C ARG A 62 -4.92 -10.19 12.84
N THR A 63 -4.33 -11.37 12.67
CA THR A 63 -4.05 -12.25 13.83
C THR A 63 -3.00 -11.65 14.76
N TYR A 64 -2.01 -10.93 14.24
CA TYR A 64 -1.06 -10.15 15.07
C TYR A 64 -1.76 -9.07 15.88
N ALA A 65 -2.64 -8.30 15.24
CA ALA A 65 -3.41 -7.26 15.92
C ALA A 65 -4.31 -7.84 17.01
N MET A 66 -4.99 -8.95 16.73
CA MET A 66 -5.84 -9.63 17.71
C MET A 66 -5.03 -10.14 18.90
N LEU A 67 -3.85 -10.73 18.66
CA LEU A 67 -2.98 -11.20 19.73
C LEU A 67 -2.47 -10.04 20.60
N GLN A 68 -1.99 -8.95 19.98
CA GLN A 68 -1.51 -7.78 20.71
C GLN A 68 -2.61 -7.08 21.52
N LEU A 69 -3.85 -7.07 21.02
CA LEU A 69 -5.00 -6.57 21.77
C LEU A 69 -5.35 -7.48 22.95
N LEU A 70 -5.35 -8.80 22.77
CA LEU A 70 -5.62 -9.78 23.84
C LEU A 70 -4.59 -9.70 24.97
N LEU A 71 -3.33 -9.39 24.63
CA LEU A 71 -2.24 -9.25 25.58
C LEU A 71 -2.08 -7.82 26.12
N GLY A 72 -2.91 -6.86 25.71
CA GLY A 72 -2.80 -5.47 26.17
C GLY A 72 -1.50 -4.77 25.74
N ASN A 73 -0.84 -5.25 24.69
CA ASN A 73 0.45 -4.74 24.22
C ASN A 73 0.32 -3.52 23.30
N MET A 74 -0.89 -3.10 22.91
CA MET A 74 -1.10 -1.93 22.06
C MET A 74 -1.03 -0.63 22.89
N GLY A 75 -0.23 0.34 22.44
CA GLY A 75 -0.13 1.67 23.08
C GLY A 75 0.80 1.74 24.30
N VAL A 76 1.60 0.70 24.55
CA VAL A 76 2.60 0.67 25.64
C VAL A 76 4.03 0.65 25.08
N ALA A 77 4.99 1.20 25.84
CA ALA A 77 6.41 1.16 25.49
C ALA A 77 6.92 -0.29 25.41
N GLY A 78 7.74 -0.59 24.41
CA GLY A 78 8.21 -1.96 24.14
C GLY A 78 7.11 -2.92 23.62
N GLY A 79 5.91 -2.40 23.35
CA GLY A 79 4.77 -3.15 22.81
C GLY A 79 4.54 -2.89 21.32
N GLY A 80 3.27 -2.96 20.92
CA GLY A 80 2.80 -2.55 19.60
C GLY A 80 3.06 -3.54 18.47
N ILE A 81 2.78 -3.10 17.25
CA ILE A 81 3.07 -3.84 16.03
C ILE A 81 3.96 -2.96 15.18
N ASN A 82 5.22 -3.37 15.06
CA ASN A 82 6.23 -2.69 14.29
C ASN A 82 6.23 -3.24 12.86
N ALA A 83 5.36 -2.65 12.02
CA ALA A 83 5.15 -3.02 10.63
C ALA A 83 6.22 -2.38 9.73
N LEU A 84 7.42 -2.96 9.76
CA LEU A 84 8.65 -2.41 9.18
C LEU A 84 8.49 -2.05 7.70
N ARG A 85 8.77 -0.79 7.38
CA ARG A 85 8.78 -0.27 6.00
C ARG A 85 10.12 -0.54 5.32
N GLY A 86 10.06 -0.79 4.01
CA GLY A 86 11.22 -1.13 3.18
C GLY A 86 11.96 0.13 2.69
N GLU A 87 11.41 0.77 1.66
CA GLU A 87 12.04 1.96 1.07
C GLU A 87 12.08 3.14 2.04
N SER A 88 13.11 3.96 1.90
CA SER A 88 13.39 5.13 2.76
C SER A 88 12.19 6.08 2.93
N ASN A 89 11.32 6.18 1.93
CA ASN A 89 10.16 7.07 1.93
C ASN A 89 8.85 6.39 1.50
N VAL A 90 8.72 5.05 1.59
CA VAL A 90 7.45 4.38 1.21
C VAL A 90 6.29 4.86 2.09
N GLN A 91 6.57 5.25 3.33
CA GLN A 91 5.57 5.85 4.20
C GLN A 91 5.12 7.20 3.66
N GLY A 92 6.07 8.09 3.30
CA GLY A 92 5.75 9.39 2.72
C GLY A 92 5.05 9.28 1.36
N SER A 93 5.45 8.37 0.48
CA SER A 93 4.77 8.17 -0.82
C SER A 93 3.36 7.61 -0.65
N THR A 94 3.13 6.76 0.37
CA THR A 94 1.78 6.31 0.74
C THR A 94 0.95 7.47 1.30
N ASP A 95 1.50 8.30 2.19
CA ASP A 95 0.84 9.48 2.75
C ASP A 95 0.43 10.49 1.65
N HIS A 96 1.26 10.64 0.61
CA HIS A 96 1.02 11.46 -0.58
C HIS A 96 0.26 10.74 -1.69
N ALA A 97 -0.25 9.54 -1.41
CA ALA A 97 -1.15 8.79 -2.27
C ALA A 97 -0.58 8.44 -3.67
N ILE A 98 0.65 7.96 -3.73
CA ILE A 98 1.18 7.27 -4.92
C ILE A 98 0.61 5.84 -5.02
N LEU A 99 -0.72 5.74 -4.92
CA LEU A 99 -1.53 4.51 -4.96
C LEU A 99 -2.90 4.85 -5.55
N PHE A 100 -3.40 4.00 -6.45
CA PHE A 100 -4.60 4.29 -7.25
C PHE A 100 -5.91 4.53 -6.46
N HIS A 101 -5.99 4.12 -5.19
CA HIS A 101 -7.25 4.06 -4.43
C HIS A 101 -7.37 5.11 -3.33
N ILE A 102 -6.38 5.99 -3.19
CA ILE A 102 -6.35 7.08 -2.20
C ILE A 102 -5.90 8.39 -2.86
N ILE A 103 -6.17 9.50 -2.18
CA ILE A 103 -5.59 10.83 -2.43
C ILE A 103 -4.90 11.30 -1.13
N PRO A 104 -4.08 12.37 -1.16
CA PRO A 104 -3.23 12.73 -0.01
C PRO A 104 -3.96 12.79 1.33
N GLY A 105 -3.29 12.32 2.39
CA GLY A 105 -3.86 12.26 3.73
C GLY A 105 -4.82 11.08 3.96
N TYR A 106 -4.65 9.98 3.21
CA TYR A 106 -5.44 8.75 3.29
C TYR A 106 -6.94 8.91 2.97
N LEU A 107 -7.34 10.04 2.39
CA LEU A 107 -8.68 10.21 1.82
C LEU A 107 -8.87 9.19 0.69
N LYS A 108 -10.09 8.65 0.55
CA LYS A 108 -10.39 7.70 -0.51
C LYS A 108 -10.39 8.42 -1.85
N ALA A 109 -9.84 7.78 -2.88
CA ALA A 109 -10.02 8.28 -4.25
C ALA A 109 -11.52 8.23 -4.61
N PRO A 110 -12.07 9.29 -5.22
CA PRO A 110 -13.43 9.28 -5.74
C PRO A 110 -13.70 8.05 -6.62
N ARG A 111 -14.86 7.42 -6.44
CA ARG A 111 -15.32 6.32 -7.30
C ARG A 111 -16.23 6.82 -8.41
N SER A 112 -16.47 5.98 -9.41
CA SER A 112 -17.45 6.23 -10.49
C SER A 112 -18.84 6.55 -9.98
N GLU A 113 -19.20 6.15 -8.76
CA GLU A 113 -20.52 6.43 -8.17
C GLU A 113 -20.55 7.78 -7.44
N ASN A 114 -19.39 8.36 -7.11
CA ASN A 114 -19.28 9.64 -6.39
C ASN A 114 -19.26 10.81 -7.37
N GLN A 115 -20.38 11.06 -8.05
CA GLN A 115 -20.47 12.10 -9.08
C GLN A 115 -20.40 13.51 -8.49
N THR A 116 -20.95 13.75 -7.31
CA THR A 116 -20.88 15.04 -6.60
C THR A 116 -19.98 14.95 -5.36
N LEU A 117 -19.55 16.10 -4.84
CA LEU A 117 -18.80 16.15 -3.58
C LEU A 117 -19.67 15.65 -2.42
N ASP A 118 -20.96 15.96 -2.40
CA ASP A 118 -21.86 15.48 -1.35
C ASP A 118 -21.97 13.96 -1.35
N GLN A 119 -22.12 13.32 -2.53
CA GLN A 119 -22.12 11.86 -2.65
C GLN A 119 -20.80 11.24 -2.17
N TYR A 120 -19.67 11.88 -2.44
CA TYR A 120 -18.38 11.46 -1.91
C TYR A 120 -18.35 11.53 -0.38
N LEU A 121 -18.77 12.67 0.19
CA LEU A 121 -18.72 12.89 1.63
C LEU A 121 -19.66 11.94 2.37
N GLU A 122 -20.84 11.66 1.83
CA GLU A 122 -21.76 10.67 2.37
C GLU A 122 -21.14 9.26 2.35
N ALA A 123 -20.52 8.87 1.23
CA ALA A 123 -19.92 7.54 1.09
C ALA A 123 -18.72 7.32 2.02
N TRP A 124 -17.92 8.35 2.28
CA TRP A 124 -16.61 8.22 2.92
C TRP A 124 -16.47 8.89 4.30
N THR A 125 -17.54 9.50 4.82
CA THR A 125 -17.54 10.04 6.19
C THR A 125 -18.22 9.06 7.13
N PRO A 126 -17.46 8.30 7.95
CA PRO A 126 -18.06 7.37 8.91
C PRO A 126 -18.78 8.15 10.02
N MET A 127 -19.90 7.57 10.48
CA MET A 127 -20.69 8.10 11.59
C MET A 127 -20.72 7.08 12.73
N SER A 128 -20.67 7.58 13.96
CA SER A 128 -20.79 6.77 15.18
C SER A 128 -22.04 7.18 15.96
N LYS A 129 -22.75 6.18 16.51
CA LYS A 129 -23.85 6.40 17.46
C LYS A 129 -23.40 6.35 18.92
N ASP A 130 -22.16 5.93 19.16
CA ASP A 130 -21.58 5.90 20.51
C ASP A 130 -21.06 7.29 20.88
N PRO A 131 -21.62 7.97 21.91
CA PRO A 131 -21.21 9.30 22.32
C PRO A 131 -19.79 9.36 22.90
N LYS A 132 -19.20 8.22 23.28
CA LYS A 132 -17.80 8.16 23.76
C LYS A 132 -16.79 7.92 22.65
N SER A 133 -17.25 7.55 21.45
CA SER A 133 -16.37 7.32 20.32
C SER A 133 -15.93 8.65 19.71
N ALA A 134 -14.62 8.88 19.66
CA ALA A 134 -14.07 10.08 19.04
C ALA A 134 -14.40 10.17 17.53
N ASN A 135 -14.55 9.02 16.86
CA ASN A 135 -14.85 8.89 15.42
C ASN A 135 -14.18 9.99 14.57
N TRP A 136 -12.85 10.13 14.65
CA TRP A 136 -12.15 11.31 14.13
C TRP A 136 -12.36 11.54 12.62
N TRP A 137 -12.57 10.45 11.87
CA TRP A 137 -12.90 10.51 10.44
C TRP A 137 -14.27 11.14 10.13
N GLN A 138 -15.09 11.49 11.13
CA GLN A 138 -16.24 12.39 10.93
C GLN A 138 -15.82 13.76 10.36
N HIS A 139 -14.53 14.12 10.48
CA HIS A 139 -13.97 15.34 9.92
C HIS A 139 -13.49 15.23 8.46
N THR A 140 -13.74 14.11 7.76
CA THR A 140 -13.47 13.95 6.32
C THR A 140 -13.87 15.16 5.46
N PRO A 141 -15.05 15.81 5.66
CA PRO A 141 -15.41 17.00 4.89
C PRO A 141 -14.40 18.15 5.00
N LYS A 142 -13.82 18.37 6.18
CA LYS A 142 -12.83 19.43 6.41
C LYS A 142 -11.55 19.13 5.64
N TYR A 143 -11.08 17.89 5.70
CA TYR A 143 -9.85 17.47 5.01
C TYR A 143 -10.01 17.51 3.50
N MET A 144 -11.13 16.98 2.98
CA MET A 144 -11.41 16.99 1.55
C MET A 144 -11.44 18.43 1.03
N VAL A 145 -12.28 19.30 1.58
CA VAL A 145 -12.37 20.70 1.11
C VAL A 145 -11.04 21.44 1.23
N SER A 146 -10.26 21.18 2.29
CA SER A 146 -8.92 21.79 2.45
C SER A 146 -7.95 21.31 1.37
N LEU A 147 -7.95 20.02 1.04
CA LEU A 147 -7.13 19.45 -0.04
C LEU A 147 -7.52 20.04 -1.40
N LEU A 148 -8.82 20.11 -1.69
CA LEU A 148 -9.33 20.71 -2.92
C LEU A 148 -8.88 22.18 -3.05
N LYS A 149 -8.98 22.96 -1.97
CA LYS A 149 -8.45 24.34 -1.94
C LYS A 149 -6.94 24.41 -2.10
N ALA A 150 -6.18 23.45 -1.56
CA ALA A 150 -4.74 23.40 -1.76
C ALA A 150 -4.38 23.15 -3.24
N PHE A 151 -5.18 22.34 -3.97
CA PHE A 151 -4.95 22.08 -5.39
C PHE A 151 -5.34 23.23 -6.32
N TRP A 152 -6.46 23.92 -6.05
CA TRP A 152 -6.99 24.91 -7.01
C TRP A 152 -7.13 26.33 -6.47
N GLY A 153 -6.69 26.60 -5.23
CA GLY A 153 -6.65 27.93 -4.64
C GLY A 153 -7.99 28.66 -4.72
N ASP A 154 -7.97 29.90 -5.22
CA ASP A 154 -9.15 30.77 -5.35
C ASP A 154 -10.22 30.26 -6.32
N LYS A 155 -9.89 29.25 -7.14
CA LYS A 155 -10.86 28.60 -8.04
C LYS A 155 -11.74 27.59 -7.32
N ALA A 156 -11.30 27.04 -6.19
CA ALA A 156 -12.07 26.11 -5.38
C ALA A 156 -13.13 26.87 -4.54
N LYS A 157 -14.32 27.04 -5.11
CA LYS A 157 -15.43 27.78 -4.51
C LYS A 157 -16.59 26.84 -4.16
N LYS A 158 -17.50 27.28 -3.30
CA LYS A 158 -18.60 26.40 -2.86
C LYS A 158 -19.58 26.07 -3.99
N ASP A 159 -19.84 27.02 -4.88
CA ASP A 159 -20.76 26.90 -6.02
C ASP A 159 -20.29 25.93 -7.11
N ASN A 160 -18.97 25.67 -7.20
CA ASN A 160 -18.39 24.67 -8.11
C ASN A 160 -17.85 23.43 -7.38
N GLU A 161 -18.39 23.13 -6.20
CA GLU A 161 -17.99 21.99 -5.37
C GLU A 161 -16.48 21.94 -5.09
N PHE A 162 -15.86 23.10 -4.95
CA PHE A 162 -14.42 23.26 -4.74
C PHE A 162 -13.59 22.61 -5.85
N CYS A 163 -14.06 22.64 -7.10
CA CYS A 163 -13.43 21.99 -8.25
C CYS A 163 -13.31 20.44 -8.13
N TYR A 164 -14.12 19.80 -7.27
CA TYR A 164 -14.15 18.34 -7.13
C TYR A 164 -14.26 17.59 -8.47
N GLN A 165 -14.98 18.16 -9.44
CA GLN A 165 -15.17 17.57 -10.76
C GLN A 165 -13.89 17.42 -11.59
N TYR A 166 -12.79 18.09 -11.22
CA TYR A 166 -11.49 17.94 -11.88
C TYR A 166 -10.75 16.67 -11.43
N LEU A 167 -11.17 16.03 -10.34
CA LEU A 167 -10.58 14.78 -9.92
C LEU A 167 -11.04 13.62 -10.80
N PRO A 168 -10.13 12.74 -11.24
CA PRO A 168 -10.51 11.49 -11.88
C PRO A 168 -11.26 10.60 -10.89
N LYS A 169 -12.23 9.86 -11.41
CA LYS A 169 -13.04 8.93 -10.63
C LYS A 169 -12.63 7.49 -10.99
N VAL A 170 -12.26 6.71 -9.99
CA VAL A 170 -11.71 5.36 -10.15
C VAL A 170 -12.83 4.38 -10.42
N GLY A 171 -12.88 3.82 -11.65
CA GLY A 171 -13.90 2.86 -12.08
C GLY A 171 -13.49 1.38 -12.00
N ALA A 172 -12.21 1.07 -11.75
CA ALA A 172 -11.71 -0.31 -11.75
C ALA A 172 -10.54 -0.51 -10.77
N ASN A 173 -10.01 -1.74 -10.72
CA ASN A 173 -8.76 -2.02 -10.02
C ASN A 173 -7.58 -1.70 -10.94
N TYR A 174 -6.74 -0.75 -10.51
CA TYR A 174 -5.52 -0.36 -11.21
C TYR A 174 -4.27 -0.67 -10.37
N SER A 175 -4.32 -1.73 -9.55
CA SER A 175 -3.12 -2.25 -8.89
C SER A 175 -2.09 -2.76 -9.89
N HIS A 176 -0.83 -2.90 -9.46
CA HIS A 176 0.30 -3.35 -10.31
C HIS A 176 -0.04 -4.51 -11.25
N ILE A 177 -0.57 -5.61 -10.71
CA ILE A 177 -0.89 -6.80 -11.52
C ILE A 177 -1.98 -6.48 -12.56
N SER A 178 -3.01 -5.72 -12.21
CA SER A 178 -4.07 -5.32 -13.14
C SER A 178 -3.57 -4.33 -14.20
N LEU A 179 -2.68 -3.40 -13.82
CA LEU A 179 -2.03 -2.46 -14.73
C LEU A 179 -1.18 -3.19 -15.77
N PHE A 180 -0.32 -4.11 -15.34
CA PHE A 180 0.53 -4.89 -16.24
C PHE A 180 -0.26 -5.91 -17.07
N GLN A 181 -1.38 -6.43 -16.57
CA GLN A 181 -2.32 -7.20 -17.39
C GLN A 181 -2.91 -6.34 -18.51
N ALA A 182 -3.43 -5.15 -18.21
CA ALA A 182 -4.00 -4.25 -19.22
C ALA A 182 -2.96 -3.82 -20.25
N MET A 183 -1.71 -3.59 -19.83
CA MET A 183 -0.59 -3.31 -20.72
C MET A 183 -0.27 -4.51 -21.62
N TYR A 184 -0.21 -5.72 -21.05
CA TYR A 184 -0.02 -6.95 -21.82
C TYR A 184 -1.16 -7.18 -22.83
N ASP A 185 -2.38 -6.75 -22.52
CA ASP A 185 -3.53 -6.87 -23.43
C ASP A 185 -3.58 -5.73 -24.48
N GLY A 186 -2.61 -4.81 -24.47
CA GLY A 186 -2.51 -3.70 -25.44
C GLY A 186 -3.49 -2.55 -25.17
N LEU A 187 -4.06 -2.47 -23.96
CA LEU A 187 -4.99 -1.41 -23.57
C LEU A 187 -4.28 -0.16 -23.05
N THR A 188 -3.02 -0.30 -22.63
CA THR A 188 -2.18 0.80 -22.13
C THR A 188 -1.23 1.25 -23.22
N LYS A 189 -1.29 2.54 -23.58
CA LYS A 189 -0.43 3.13 -24.61
C LYS A 189 0.93 3.58 -24.08
N GLY A 190 0.97 4.06 -22.84
CA GLY A 190 2.19 4.64 -22.29
C GLY A 190 2.37 4.38 -20.80
N LEU A 191 3.63 4.44 -20.37
CA LEU A 191 4.02 4.29 -18.97
C LEU A 191 5.03 5.38 -18.59
N ILE A 192 4.83 5.99 -17.42
CA ILE A 192 5.86 6.76 -16.73
C ILE A 192 6.34 5.88 -15.57
N CYS A 193 7.60 5.46 -15.63
CA CYS A 193 8.24 4.63 -14.62
C CYS A 193 9.30 5.47 -13.90
N MET A 194 8.96 5.95 -12.70
CA MET A 194 9.80 6.87 -11.93
C MET A 194 10.35 6.20 -10.67
N GLY A 195 11.66 5.96 -10.63
CA GLY A 195 12.35 5.32 -9.51
C GLY A 195 11.85 3.90 -9.21
N GLN A 196 11.45 3.16 -10.23
CA GLN A 196 10.99 1.78 -10.14
C GLN A 196 11.56 0.95 -11.29
N ASN A 197 11.71 -0.36 -11.05
CA ASN A 197 12.23 -1.29 -12.04
C ASN A 197 11.33 -2.57 -12.16
N PRO A 198 10.10 -2.44 -12.69
CA PRO A 198 9.16 -3.56 -12.81
C PRO A 198 9.68 -4.73 -13.66
N ALA A 199 10.55 -4.49 -14.65
CA ALA A 199 11.17 -5.57 -15.43
C ALA A 199 12.01 -6.56 -14.59
N VAL A 200 12.31 -6.22 -13.33
CA VAL A 200 12.97 -7.08 -12.33
C VAL A 200 12.07 -7.30 -11.11
N GLY A 201 11.50 -6.23 -10.54
CA GLY A 201 10.74 -6.28 -9.28
C GLY A 201 9.33 -6.84 -9.40
N GLY A 202 8.84 -7.04 -10.62
CA GLY A 202 7.53 -7.60 -10.90
C GLY A 202 7.40 -9.09 -10.54
N PRO A 203 6.22 -9.58 -10.10
CA PRO A 203 6.01 -10.99 -9.77
C PRO A 203 6.18 -11.96 -10.95
N ASN A 204 6.12 -11.47 -12.19
CA ASN A 204 6.39 -12.26 -13.39
C ASN A 204 7.17 -11.42 -14.42
N ALA A 205 8.49 -11.37 -14.25
CA ALA A 205 9.38 -10.57 -15.10
C ALA A 205 9.20 -10.84 -16.60
N TYR A 206 8.99 -12.09 -17.02
CA TYR A 206 8.76 -12.43 -18.43
C TYR A 206 7.52 -11.72 -18.98
N LYS A 207 6.39 -11.84 -18.27
CA LYS A 207 5.14 -11.20 -18.69
C LYS A 207 5.26 -9.68 -18.67
N GLU A 208 5.92 -9.11 -17.66
CA GLU A 208 6.09 -7.66 -17.54
C GLU A 208 6.96 -7.10 -18.66
N ARG A 209 8.10 -7.73 -18.98
CA ARG A 209 8.93 -7.35 -20.12
C ARG A 209 8.16 -7.43 -21.45
N LYS A 210 7.34 -8.48 -21.64
CA LYS A 210 6.45 -8.59 -22.81
C LYS A 210 5.34 -7.54 -22.84
N ALA A 211 4.87 -7.07 -21.68
CA ALA A 211 3.90 -5.98 -21.60
C ALA A 211 4.54 -4.65 -22.00
N LEU A 212 5.77 -4.37 -21.54
CA LEU A 212 6.52 -3.16 -21.91
C LEU A 212 6.70 -3.05 -23.43
N GLN A 213 6.96 -4.16 -24.13
CA GLN A 213 7.06 -4.23 -25.60
C GLN A 213 5.80 -3.82 -26.37
N LYS A 214 4.65 -3.76 -25.70
CA LYS A 214 3.36 -3.38 -26.31
C LYS A 214 2.99 -1.91 -26.11
N LEU A 215 3.81 -1.15 -25.38
CA LEU A 215 3.61 0.29 -25.22
C LEU A 215 3.92 1.02 -26.53
N ASP A 216 3.21 2.11 -26.78
CA ASP A 216 3.58 3.10 -27.79
C ASP A 216 4.81 3.89 -27.30
N TRP A 217 4.84 4.24 -25.99
CA TRP A 217 5.95 4.99 -25.38
C TRP A 217 6.20 4.65 -23.90
N LEU A 218 7.43 4.84 -23.46
CA LEU A 218 7.87 4.68 -22.07
C LEU A 218 8.74 5.87 -21.66
N VAL A 219 8.45 6.48 -20.51
CA VAL A 219 9.34 7.45 -19.86
C VAL A 219 9.92 6.81 -18.61
N GLY A 220 11.21 6.50 -18.63
CA GLY A 220 11.98 6.08 -17.47
C GLY A 220 12.64 7.27 -16.79
N VAL A 221 12.49 7.41 -15.48
CA VAL A 221 13.16 8.45 -14.68
C VAL A 221 13.89 7.77 -13.54
N ASP A 222 15.21 7.66 -13.64
CA ASP A 222 16.05 6.95 -12.67
C ASP A 222 17.49 7.51 -12.65
N LEU A 223 18.30 7.06 -11.68
CA LEU A 223 19.71 7.45 -11.56
C LEU A 223 20.59 6.82 -12.64
N TRP A 224 20.23 5.59 -13.02
CA TRP A 224 20.98 4.76 -13.97
C TRP A 224 20.02 4.20 -15.00
N GLU A 225 20.54 3.76 -16.14
CA GLU A 225 19.76 2.90 -17.02
C GLU A 225 19.33 1.63 -16.25
N THR A 226 18.07 1.23 -16.41
CA THR A 226 17.48 0.07 -15.74
C THR A 226 17.00 -0.94 -16.77
N GLU A 227 16.81 -2.20 -16.36
CA GLU A 227 16.21 -3.23 -17.21
C GLU A 227 14.82 -2.85 -17.70
N THR A 228 14.11 -1.99 -16.98
CA THR A 228 12.83 -1.43 -17.43
C THR A 228 13.00 -0.42 -18.54
N ALA A 229 14.02 0.45 -18.49
CA ALA A 229 14.30 1.41 -19.57
C ALA A 229 14.95 0.72 -20.79
N ALA A 230 15.76 -0.31 -20.56
CA ALA A 230 16.47 -1.07 -21.58
C ALA A 230 15.77 -2.39 -21.97
N PHE A 231 14.48 -2.54 -21.68
CA PHE A 231 13.74 -3.80 -21.90
C PHE A 231 13.76 -4.28 -23.37
N TRP A 232 14.02 -3.36 -24.31
CA TRP A 232 14.07 -3.59 -25.75
C TRP A 232 15.41 -4.13 -26.24
N ASP A 233 16.47 -4.06 -25.43
CA ASP A 233 17.81 -4.59 -25.70
C ASP A 233 18.09 -5.90 -24.94
N ASP A 234 17.03 -6.57 -24.49
CA ASP A 234 17.14 -7.87 -23.84
C ASP A 234 17.71 -8.92 -24.83
N PRO A 235 18.69 -9.76 -24.44
CA PRO A 235 19.28 -10.76 -25.33
C PRO A 235 18.27 -11.72 -25.98
N ASP A 236 17.11 -11.93 -25.34
CA ASP A 236 16.07 -12.85 -25.80
C ASP A 236 15.00 -12.18 -26.69
N VAL A 237 15.22 -10.92 -27.12
CA VAL A 237 14.24 -10.17 -27.93
C VAL A 237 14.87 -9.57 -29.18
N ASN A 238 14.08 -9.48 -30.26
CA ASN A 238 14.48 -8.78 -31.48
C ASN A 238 14.10 -7.31 -31.38
N SER A 239 15.07 -6.44 -31.05
CA SER A 239 14.85 -5.00 -30.90
C SER A 239 14.21 -4.33 -32.12
N LYS A 240 14.43 -4.87 -33.34
CA LYS A 240 13.82 -4.35 -34.58
C LYS A 240 12.31 -4.54 -34.67
N GLU A 241 11.74 -5.44 -33.87
CA GLU A 241 10.29 -5.71 -33.82
C GLU A 241 9.58 -4.87 -32.76
N ILE A 242 10.34 -4.23 -31.85
CA ILE A 242 9.81 -3.41 -30.76
C ILE A 242 9.67 -1.98 -31.26
N LYS A 243 8.46 -1.44 -31.15
CA LYS A 243 8.12 -0.09 -31.66
C LYS A 243 7.98 0.97 -30.56
N THR A 244 8.12 0.57 -29.30
CA THR A 244 7.99 1.47 -28.16
C THR A 244 9.08 2.54 -28.21
N GLU A 245 8.67 3.80 -28.17
CA GLU A 245 9.59 4.92 -28.03
C GLU A 245 9.98 5.07 -26.56
N VAL A 246 11.29 5.05 -26.24
CA VAL A 246 11.78 5.13 -24.86
C VAL A 246 12.51 6.43 -24.61
N PHE A 247 12.09 7.15 -23.58
CA PHE A 247 12.76 8.34 -23.05
C PHE A 247 13.36 7.98 -21.69
N MET A 248 14.69 7.99 -21.59
CA MET A 248 15.39 7.85 -20.31
C MET A 248 15.86 9.21 -19.81
N LEU A 249 15.31 9.65 -18.67
CA LEU A 249 15.63 10.94 -18.07
C LEU A 249 16.45 10.71 -16.78
N PRO A 250 17.73 11.14 -16.74
CA PRO A 250 18.55 10.96 -15.56
C PRO A 250 18.06 11.83 -14.40
N ALA A 251 17.80 11.22 -13.25
CA ALA A 251 17.34 11.89 -12.05
C ALA A 251 18.51 12.27 -11.12
N ALA A 252 18.31 13.32 -10.32
CA ALA A 252 19.24 13.66 -9.23
C ALA A 252 19.10 12.69 -8.05
N ALA A 253 20.24 12.26 -7.50
CA ALA A 253 20.34 11.42 -6.31
C ALA A 253 19.82 12.13 -5.05
N SER A 254 19.69 11.39 -3.95
CA SER A 254 19.21 11.94 -2.67
C SER A 254 20.10 13.06 -2.12
N MET A 255 21.42 12.96 -2.32
CA MET A 255 22.40 13.94 -1.82
C MET A 255 22.49 15.21 -2.68
N GLU A 256 21.83 15.24 -3.83
CA GLU A 256 21.92 16.32 -4.82
C GLU A 256 20.71 17.26 -4.78
N LYS A 257 19.81 17.06 -3.81
CA LYS A 257 18.59 17.84 -3.65
C LYS A 257 18.20 17.99 -2.19
N GLU A 258 17.60 19.14 -1.86
CA GLU A 258 16.93 19.35 -0.58
C GLU A 258 15.56 18.66 -0.57
N GLY A 259 15.12 18.18 0.59
CA GLY A 259 13.78 17.63 0.74
C GLY A 259 13.57 16.92 2.08
N SER A 260 12.39 16.32 2.22
CA SER A 260 12.01 15.54 3.39
C SER A 260 11.64 14.11 2.99
N ILE A 261 12.10 13.15 3.79
CA ILE A 261 11.68 11.74 3.71
C ILE A 261 11.11 11.31 5.07
N LYS A 262 10.14 10.40 5.05
CA LYS A 262 9.51 9.86 6.24
C LYS A 262 9.94 8.41 6.45
N GLY A 263 10.98 8.22 7.25
CA GLY A 263 11.45 6.90 7.66
C GLY A 263 10.75 6.39 8.92
N GLU A 264 10.98 5.11 9.24
CA GLU A 264 10.68 4.56 10.57
C GLU A 264 11.96 4.63 11.42
N PHE A 265 11.98 5.51 12.42
CA PHE A 265 13.02 5.49 13.45
C PHE A 265 12.54 4.58 14.60
N GLN A 266 13.13 3.40 14.71
CA GLN A 266 13.07 2.60 15.93
C GLN A 266 14.17 3.07 16.88
N HIS A 267 13.81 3.88 17.85
CA HIS A 267 14.59 4.10 19.07
C HIS A 267 13.81 3.56 20.26
#